data_AF-A0A0G4ENG8-F1
#
_entry.id   AF-A0A0G4ENG8-F1
#
_cell.length_a   1.000
_cell.length_b   1.000
_cell.length_c   1.000
_cell.angle_alpha   90.00
_cell.angle_beta   90.00
_cell.angle_gamma   90.00
#
_symmetry.space_group_name_H-M   'P 1'
#
loop_
_entity.id
_entity.type
_entity.pdbx_description
1 polymer ?
#
loop_
_entity_poly.entity_id
_entity_poly.type
_entity_poly.pdbx_seq_one_letter_code
_entity_poly.pdbx_strand_id
1 'polypeptide(L)'
;MKHLRGEGTEDEQQSLKGDKDVESQAPAGKKPARKSIFWRLRREKDEDEETEQPTAAAAAASATSAQPRRTTFFLRAPRKSEIELGKEWLYTSWSRLQRNGPMILKVLGFVGGIGLIFEGVDDGIFSLLKPLHMVLDAYLVFFGLLFVFLECPPAIHAMPSFQPIHRFLRKYAYFTCGMVGRGLLQVFIATLLLPDIGHGSRHRTIIGIALRIVGVANLLTGGFVARKVRELKAQMIEKLIESKEAKGEEFDEHEIKFIQKKFEALDLNGDGYVDLHELKAGLKHLNFALDERTIERTFQEYVTGRGKPKAITIDQFVEWWYKYQTRERSSTK
;
A
#
# COMPACT_ATOMS: atom_id res chain seq x y z
N MET A 1 -41.97 5.04 46.36
CA MET A 1 -43.31 5.60 46.06
C MET A 1 -43.18 6.55 44.87
N LYS A 2 -44.04 6.37 43.84
CA LYS A 2 -44.15 7.12 42.55
C LYS A 2 -43.00 6.85 41.55
N HIS A 3 -43.07 6.04 40.49
CA HIS A 3 -44.13 5.60 39.55
C HIS A 3 -44.50 6.62 38.46
N LEU A 4 -43.86 6.49 37.28
CA LEU A 4 -44.24 6.93 35.92
C LEU A 4 -43.42 6.02 34.97
N ARG A 5 -43.90 5.08 34.14
CA ARG A 5 -45.12 4.80 33.35
C ARG A 5 -45.30 5.69 32.12
N GLY A 6 -45.26 5.03 30.95
CA GLY A 6 -45.52 5.49 29.59
C GLY A 6 -44.85 4.47 28.64
N GLU A 7 -45.49 3.38 28.19
CA GLU A 7 -46.51 3.30 27.11
C GLU A 7 -46.02 4.06 25.86
N GLY A 8 -45.74 3.46 24.70
CA GLY A 8 -46.21 2.22 24.08
C GLY A 8 -46.88 2.59 22.76
N THR A 9 -46.33 2.17 21.62
CA THR A 9 -47.05 2.06 20.33
C THR A 9 -46.26 1.12 19.41
N GLU A 10 -46.60 -0.15 19.49
CA GLU A 10 -46.61 -1.07 18.36
C GLU A 10 -47.79 -0.67 17.47
N ASP A 11 -47.60 -0.56 16.15
CA ASP A 11 -48.63 -0.73 15.11
C ASP A 11 -48.05 -0.30 13.74
N GLU A 12 -47.48 -1.25 12.99
CA GLU A 12 -47.56 -1.22 11.52
C GLU A 12 -47.14 -2.59 10.92
N GLN A 13 -48.01 -3.58 11.10
CA GLN A 13 -48.08 -4.75 10.23
C GLN A 13 -49.44 -4.75 9.53
N GLN A 14 -49.40 -4.90 8.21
CA GLN A 14 -50.45 -5.32 7.26
C GLN A 14 -50.84 -4.26 6.21
N SER A 15 -50.26 -4.40 5.01
CA SER A 15 -50.91 -4.27 3.69
C SER A 15 -49.76 -4.31 2.66
N LEU A 16 -49.57 -5.35 1.86
CA LEU A 16 -50.27 -5.51 0.59
C LEU A 16 -50.07 -6.94 0.07
N LYS A 17 -51.20 -7.53 -0.30
CA LYS A 17 -51.37 -8.82 -0.94
C LYS A 17 -51.78 -8.54 -2.38
N GLY A 18 -51.07 -9.08 -3.36
CA GLY A 18 -51.57 -9.26 -4.74
C GLY A 18 -50.78 -8.56 -5.84
N ASP A 19 -50.11 -9.33 -6.70
CA ASP A 19 -50.40 -9.52 -8.14
C ASP A 19 -49.27 -10.38 -8.73
N LYS A 20 -49.59 -11.60 -9.19
CA LYS A 20 -49.75 -12.01 -10.60
C LYS A 20 -48.44 -12.19 -11.36
N ASP A 21 -48.14 -13.46 -11.63
CA ASP A 21 -47.90 -14.02 -12.96
C ASP A 21 -47.12 -13.13 -13.94
N VAL A 22 -45.80 -13.29 -13.93
CA VAL A 22 -44.97 -13.02 -15.12
C VAL A 22 -44.08 -14.23 -15.37
N GLU A 23 -44.63 -15.12 -16.19
CA GLU A 23 -43.93 -16.15 -16.93
C GLU A 23 -42.97 -15.48 -17.93
N SER A 24 -41.67 -15.56 -17.68
CA SER A 24 -40.63 -15.13 -18.62
C SER A 24 -39.63 -16.25 -18.82
N GLN A 25 -39.63 -16.76 -20.04
CA GLN A 25 -38.81 -17.83 -20.58
C GLN A 25 -37.31 -17.53 -20.40
N ALA A 26 -36.60 -18.45 -19.75
CA ALA A 26 -35.14 -18.46 -19.71
C ALA A 26 -34.60 -19.21 -20.95
N PRO A 27 -33.68 -18.64 -21.74
CA PRO A 27 -32.99 -19.40 -22.76
C PRO A 27 -31.94 -20.31 -22.11
N ALA A 28 -32.06 -21.62 -22.38
CA ALA A 28 -31.13 -22.66 -21.99
C ALA A 28 -29.79 -22.52 -22.75
N GLY A 29 -28.95 -21.59 -22.31
CA GLY A 29 -27.54 -21.53 -22.68
C GLY A 29 -26.73 -22.48 -21.81
N LYS A 30 -26.46 -23.70 -22.28
CA LYS A 30 -25.44 -24.58 -21.69
C LYS A 30 -24.09 -23.87 -21.76
N LYS A 31 -23.66 -23.26 -20.63
CA LYS A 31 -22.28 -22.79 -20.48
C LYS A 31 -21.35 -24.01 -20.48
N PRO A 32 -20.25 -23.98 -21.24
CA PRO A 32 -19.26 -25.05 -21.18
C PRO A 32 -18.73 -25.15 -19.75
N ALA A 33 -18.67 -26.38 -19.22
CA ALA A 33 -18.08 -26.65 -17.93
C ALA A 33 -16.64 -26.11 -17.91
N ARG A 34 -16.40 -25.06 -17.10
CA ARG A 34 -15.05 -24.57 -16.79
C ARG A 34 -14.30 -25.73 -16.12
N LYS A 35 -13.47 -26.45 -16.89
CA LYS A 35 -12.50 -27.38 -16.33
C LYS A 35 -11.55 -26.57 -15.44
N SER A 36 -11.29 -27.04 -14.21
CA SER A 36 -10.40 -26.32 -13.30
C SER A 36 -9.00 -26.24 -13.92
N ILE A 37 -8.31 -25.13 -13.69
CA ILE A 37 -6.94 -24.85 -14.18
C ILE A 37 -6.00 -26.01 -13.81
N PHE A 38 -6.21 -26.61 -12.64
CA PHE A 38 -5.46 -27.78 -12.16
C PHE A 38 -5.62 -29.05 -13.00
N TRP A 39 -6.78 -29.28 -13.63
CA TRP A 39 -6.98 -30.46 -14.50
C TRP A 39 -6.23 -30.36 -15.83
N ARG A 40 -5.79 -29.16 -16.24
CA ARG A 40 -5.02 -28.95 -17.47
C ARG A 40 -3.53 -29.13 -17.23
N LEU A 41 -3.01 -28.56 -16.13
CA LEU A 41 -1.60 -28.72 -15.70
C LEU A 41 -1.19 -30.18 -15.43
N ARG A 42 -2.13 -31.05 -15.01
CA ARG A 42 -1.83 -32.47 -14.78
C ARG A 42 -1.68 -33.28 -16.07
N ARG A 43 -2.17 -32.78 -17.21
CA ARG A 43 -2.17 -33.53 -18.47
C ARG A 43 -0.97 -33.24 -19.35
N GLU A 44 -0.41 -32.03 -19.28
CA GLU A 44 0.82 -31.67 -20.02
C GLU A 44 2.08 -32.32 -19.43
N LYS A 45 2.06 -32.69 -18.15
CA LYS A 45 3.22 -33.34 -17.53
C LYS A 45 3.50 -34.77 -18.05
N ASP A 46 2.55 -35.35 -18.79
CA ASP A 46 2.68 -36.70 -19.35
C ASP A 46 3.03 -36.68 -20.86
N GLU A 47 3.15 -35.51 -21.52
CA GLU A 47 3.36 -35.42 -22.98
C GLU A 47 4.77 -34.90 -23.40
N ASP A 48 5.60 -34.40 -22.50
CA ASP A 48 6.90 -33.78 -22.84
C ASP A 48 8.13 -34.67 -22.56
N GLU A 49 8.09 -35.94 -22.94
CA GLU A 49 9.26 -36.83 -22.95
C GLU A 49 9.60 -37.32 -24.39
N GLU A 50 9.75 -36.38 -25.33
CA GLU A 50 10.38 -36.65 -26.64
C GLU A 50 11.61 -35.77 -26.89
N THR A 51 12.76 -36.43 -26.80
CA THR A 51 14.11 -36.19 -27.29
C THR A 51 14.32 -35.10 -28.36
N GLU A 52 15.18 -34.12 -28.09
CA GLU A 52 15.94 -33.39 -29.12
C GLU A 52 17.45 -33.35 -28.81
N GLN A 53 18.25 -33.83 -29.77
CA GLN A 53 19.71 -33.74 -29.81
C GLN A 53 20.15 -32.39 -30.43
N PRO A 54 21.24 -31.75 -29.96
CA PRO A 54 21.75 -30.53 -30.55
C PRO A 54 22.71 -30.83 -31.72
N THR A 55 22.50 -30.18 -32.87
CA THR A 55 23.49 -30.12 -33.95
C THR A 55 24.27 -28.82 -33.89
N ALA A 56 25.60 -28.98 -33.85
CA ALA A 56 26.59 -27.92 -33.93
C ALA A 56 27.06 -27.75 -35.39
N ALA A 57 27.04 -26.52 -35.90
CA ALA A 57 27.78 -25.99 -37.05
C ALA A 57 27.22 -24.58 -37.35
N ALA A 58 27.94 -23.53 -37.73
CA ALA A 58 29.30 -23.38 -38.18
C ALA A 58 29.75 -21.93 -37.96
N ALA A 59 31.05 -21.78 -37.79
CA ALA A 59 31.80 -20.53 -37.85
C ALA A 59 31.80 -19.93 -39.27
N ALA A 60 31.98 -18.60 -39.36
CA ALA A 60 33.14 -17.96 -39.99
C ALA A 60 32.82 -16.63 -40.68
N ALA A 61 33.59 -15.62 -40.27
CA ALA A 61 34.24 -14.57 -41.07
C ALA A 61 33.43 -13.74 -42.08
N SER A 62 33.45 -12.42 -41.89
CA SER A 62 33.92 -11.49 -42.93
C SER A 62 34.21 -10.10 -42.34
N ALA A 63 35.47 -9.69 -42.46
CA ALA A 63 35.96 -8.35 -42.19
C ALA A 63 35.87 -7.51 -43.46
N THR A 64 35.30 -6.30 -43.44
CA THR A 64 35.66 -5.26 -44.41
C THR A 64 35.27 -3.84 -43.99
N SER A 65 36.24 -2.94 -44.17
CA SER A 65 36.14 -1.49 -44.41
C SER A 65 35.69 -0.57 -43.27
N ALA A 66 36.67 0.16 -42.74
CA ALA A 66 36.47 1.39 -41.99
C ALA A 66 36.04 2.51 -42.95
N GLN A 67 34.76 2.88 -42.92
CA GLN A 67 34.27 4.14 -43.45
C GLN A 67 34.23 5.22 -42.35
N PRO A 68 34.46 6.50 -42.68
CA PRO A 68 34.44 7.60 -41.73
C PRO A 68 33.02 7.77 -41.15
N ARG A 69 32.91 7.59 -39.83
CA ARG A 69 31.68 7.76 -39.02
C ARG A 69 31.14 9.19 -39.16
N ARG A 70 30.21 9.40 -40.08
CA ARG A 70 29.21 10.45 -39.94
C ARG A 70 28.33 10.08 -38.75
N THR A 71 28.54 10.74 -37.61
CA THR A 71 27.64 10.70 -36.45
C THR A 71 26.35 11.44 -36.79
N THR A 72 25.55 10.89 -37.69
CA THR A 72 24.12 11.16 -37.66
C THR A 72 23.60 10.50 -36.40
N PHE A 73 23.25 11.31 -35.40
CA PHE A 73 22.45 10.89 -34.26
C PHE A 73 21.09 10.42 -34.81
N PHE A 74 21.05 9.21 -35.34
CA PHE A 74 19.80 8.49 -35.49
C PHE A 74 19.30 8.30 -34.07
N LEU A 75 18.29 9.10 -33.71
CA LEU A 75 17.43 8.84 -32.56
C LEU A 75 16.78 7.48 -32.82
N ARG A 76 17.51 6.42 -32.47
CA ARG A 76 17.01 5.05 -32.47
C ARG A 76 15.79 5.07 -31.56
N ALA A 77 14.62 4.76 -32.12
CA ALA A 77 13.43 4.60 -31.31
C ALA A 77 13.75 3.60 -30.18
N PRO A 78 13.49 3.95 -28.91
CA PRO A 78 13.86 3.09 -27.78
C PRO A 78 13.21 1.72 -27.96
N ARG A 79 13.96 0.65 -27.69
CA ARG A 79 13.40 -0.71 -27.77
C ARG A 79 12.28 -0.84 -26.73
N LYS A 80 11.23 -1.63 -27.01
CA LYS A 80 10.11 -1.86 -26.06
C LYS A 80 10.60 -2.21 -24.64
N SER A 81 11.68 -2.99 -24.53
CA SER A 81 12.32 -3.35 -23.25
C SER A 81 12.90 -2.16 -22.48
N GLU A 82 13.41 -1.12 -23.15
CA GLU A 82 13.91 0.10 -22.49
C GLU A 82 12.77 0.96 -21.93
N ILE A 83 11.62 0.97 -22.61
CA ILE A 83 10.41 1.66 -22.15
C ILE A 83 9.84 0.99 -20.90
N GLU A 84 9.87 -0.35 -20.83
CA GLU A 84 9.44 -1.11 -19.65
C GLU A 84 10.38 -0.91 -18.46
N LEU A 85 11.70 -0.95 -18.71
CA LEU A 85 12.72 -0.66 -17.68
C LEU A 85 12.53 0.73 -17.06
N GLY A 86 12.16 1.72 -17.89
CA GLY A 86 11.86 3.08 -17.44
C GLY A 86 10.67 3.14 -16.47
N LYS A 87 9.63 2.32 -16.66
CA LYS A 87 8.44 2.32 -15.79
C LYS A 87 8.71 1.69 -14.44
N GLU A 88 9.47 0.60 -14.39
CA GLU A 88 9.91 0.01 -13.12
C GLU A 88 10.81 0.97 -12.32
N TRP A 89 11.75 1.61 -13.00
CA TRP A 89 12.59 2.63 -12.38
C TRP A 89 11.76 3.81 -11.84
N LEU A 90 10.77 4.28 -12.60
CA LEU A 90 9.85 5.32 -12.14
C LEU A 90 9.07 4.86 -10.90
N TYR A 91 8.47 3.67 -10.92
CA TYR A 91 7.74 3.14 -9.77
C TYR A 91 8.61 3.00 -8.52
N THR A 92 9.83 2.46 -8.65
CA THR A 92 10.77 2.35 -7.52
C THR A 92 11.24 3.72 -7.03
N SER A 93 11.32 4.72 -7.91
CA SER A 93 11.67 6.11 -7.55
C SER A 93 10.53 6.79 -6.81
N TRP A 94 9.30 6.69 -7.31
CA TRP A 94 8.10 7.25 -6.65
C TRP A 94 7.81 6.59 -5.30
N SER A 95 7.97 5.26 -5.19
CA SER A 95 7.80 4.56 -3.91
C SER A 95 8.91 4.90 -2.89
N ARG A 96 10.15 5.11 -3.35
CA ARG A 96 11.23 5.67 -2.51
C ARG A 96 10.89 7.07 -2.05
N LEU A 97 10.39 7.92 -2.94
CA LEU A 97 9.94 9.27 -2.60
C LEU A 97 8.78 9.25 -1.60
N GLN A 98 7.82 8.32 -1.73
CA GLN A 98 6.69 8.18 -0.81
C GLN A 98 7.12 7.86 0.63
N ARG A 99 8.18 7.05 0.79
CA ARG A 99 8.68 6.64 2.11
C ARG A 99 9.65 7.65 2.70
N ASN A 100 10.53 8.22 1.88
CA ASN A 100 11.63 9.05 2.37
C ASN A 100 11.32 10.55 2.29
N GLY A 101 10.40 10.96 1.43
CA GLY A 101 10.18 12.36 1.10
C GLY A 101 11.32 12.98 0.27
N PRO A 102 11.08 14.17 -0.30
CA PRO A 102 12.14 14.93 -0.96
C PRO A 102 13.15 15.42 0.08
N MET A 103 14.43 15.35 -0.27
CA MET A 103 15.54 15.63 0.65
C MET A 103 15.46 17.03 1.27
N ILE A 104 15.00 18.03 0.52
CA ILE A 104 14.83 19.40 1.01
C ILE A 104 13.84 19.50 2.18
N LEU A 105 12.71 18.77 2.12
CA LEU A 105 11.73 18.78 3.21
C LEU A 105 12.25 18.06 4.45
N LYS A 106 13.10 17.03 4.27
CA LYS A 106 13.80 16.38 5.38
C LYS A 106 14.75 17.33 6.10
N VAL A 107 15.60 18.03 5.34
CA VAL A 107 16.57 18.99 5.90
C VAL A 107 15.84 20.09 6.65
N LEU A 108 14.76 20.64 6.09
CA LEU A 108 13.94 21.65 6.77
C LEU A 108 13.28 21.11 8.04
N GLY A 109 12.74 19.89 8.00
CA GLY A 109 12.18 19.23 9.19
C GLY A 109 13.22 18.96 10.27
N PHE A 110 14.44 18.58 9.88
CA PHE A 110 15.57 18.37 10.79
C PHE A 110 16.02 19.66 11.47
N VAL A 111 16.21 20.74 10.69
CA VAL A 111 16.55 22.07 11.22
C VAL A 111 15.44 22.59 12.13
N GLY A 112 14.18 22.41 11.75
CA GLY A 112 13.04 22.74 12.59
C GLY A 112 13.02 21.95 13.91
N GLY A 113 13.38 20.66 13.87
CA GLY A 113 13.55 19.82 15.06
C GLY A 113 14.64 20.33 16.01
N ILE A 114 15.79 20.74 15.47
CA ILE A 114 16.86 21.38 16.25
C ILE A 114 16.37 22.70 16.88
N GLY A 115 15.68 23.53 16.09
CA GLY A 115 15.09 24.77 16.59
C GLY A 115 14.17 24.52 17.79
N LEU A 116 13.27 23.53 17.70
CA LEU A 116 12.37 23.18 18.81
C LEU A 116 13.10 22.77 20.09
N ILE A 117 14.24 22.10 19.98
CA ILE A 117 15.06 21.73 21.15
C ILE A 117 15.63 22.99 21.80
N PHE A 118 16.20 23.90 21.01
CA PHE A 118 16.75 25.15 21.53
C PHE A 118 15.67 26.00 22.20
N GLU A 119 14.51 26.15 21.56
CA GLU A 119 13.39 26.92 22.11
C GLU A 119 12.86 26.32 23.43
N GLY A 120 12.66 25.00 23.47
CA GLY A 120 12.17 24.34 24.68
C GLY A 120 13.17 24.37 25.84
N VAL A 121 14.48 24.42 25.56
CA VAL A 121 15.51 24.53 26.60
C VAL A 121 15.63 25.97 27.10
N ASP A 122 15.62 26.96 26.21
CA ASP A 122 15.77 28.37 26.57
C ASP A 122 14.60 28.82 27.47
N ASP A 123 13.35 28.60 27.02
CA ASP A 123 12.16 28.97 27.80
C ASP A 123 12.03 28.15 29.09
N GLY A 124 12.42 26.87 29.07
CA GLY A 124 12.30 25.95 30.20
C GLY A 124 13.17 26.34 31.41
N ILE A 125 14.34 26.91 31.17
CA ILE A 125 15.26 27.36 32.24
C ILE A 125 14.67 28.57 32.99
N PHE A 126 14.02 29.48 32.28
CA PHE A 126 13.48 30.71 32.88
C PHE A 126 12.03 30.56 33.40
N SER A 127 11.30 29.53 32.98
CA SER A 127 9.87 29.36 33.26
C SER A 127 9.51 28.55 34.51
N LEU A 128 10.44 28.39 35.47
CA LEU A 128 10.24 27.57 36.68
C LEU A 128 9.00 27.95 37.53
N LEU A 129 8.46 29.17 37.38
CA LEU A 129 7.29 29.67 38.10
C LEU A 129 5.94 29.37 37.41
N LYS A 130 5.96 28.87 36.17
CA LYS A 130 4.74 28.60 35.38
C LYS A 130 4.69 27.14 34.94
N PRO A 131 4.14 26.22 35.74
CA PRO A 131 4.24 24.77 35.51
C PRO A 131 3.64 24.33 34.17
N LEU A 132 2.58 25.01 33.69
CA LEU A 132 1.99 24.71 32.39
C LEU A 132 2.95 24.99 31.22
N HIS A 133 3.70 26.10 31.29
CA HIS A 133 4.70 26.45 30.26
C HIS A 133 5.85 25.44 30.28
N MET A 134 6.33 25.08 31.47
CA MET A 134 7.38 24.06 31.63
C MET A 134 6.99 22.71 30.99
N VAL A 135 5.73 22.29 31.13
CA VAL A 135 5.24 21.06 30.48
C VAL A 135 5.24 21.22 28.95
N LEU A 136 4.76 22.35 28.43
CA LEU A 136 4.75 22.63 27.00
C LEU A 136 6.17 22.63 26.43
N ASP A 137 7.12 23.28 27.11
CA ASP A 137 8.52 23.37 26.70
C ASP A 137 9.20 21.98 26.73
N ALA A 138 8.91 21.16 27.73
CA ALA A 138 9.36 19.77 27.77
C ALA A 138 8.79 18.95 26.59
N TYR A 139 7.53 19.15 26.21
CA TYR A 139 6.96 18.54 25.01
C TYR A 139 7.67 19.02 23.74
N LEU A 140 8.03 20.30 23.63
CA LEU A 140 8.76 20.82 22.48
C LEU A 140 10.16 20.21 22.36
N VAL A 141 10.89 20.05 23.47
CA VAL A 141 12.18 19.35 23.46
C VAL A 141 12.00 17.90 23.01
N PHE A 142 11.01 17.20 23.55
CA PHE A 142 10.71 15.82 23.18
C PHE A 142 10.37 15.67 21.69
N PHE A 143 9.48 16.52 21.16
CA PHE A 143 9.10 16.49 19.75
C PHE A 143 10.22 16.99 18.82
N GLY A 144 11.05 17.92 19.28
CA GLY A 144 12.25 18.36 18.57
C GLY A 144 13.24 17.20 18.39
N LEU A 145 13.53 16.46 19.46
CA LEU A 145 14.33 15.23 19.41
C LEU A 145 13.71 14.20 18.48
N LEU A 146 12.39 13.99 18.56
CA LEU A 146 11.67 13.08 17.68
C LEU A 146 11.85 13.47 16.19
N PHE A 147 11.76 14.75 15.84
CA PHE A 147 12.00 15.22 14.47
C PHE A 147 13.44 15.03 14.01
N VAL A 148 14.41 15.32 14.88
CA VAL A 148 15.83 15.06 14.60
C VAL A 148 16.06 13.59 14.27
N PHE A 149 15.43 12.66 15.02
CA PHE A 149 15.53 11.23 14.75
C PHE A 149 14.76 10.79 13.50
N LEU A 150 13.58 11.35 13.23
CA LEU A 150 12.77 10.99 12.06
C LEU A 150 13.36 11.50 10.74
N GLU A 151 13.94 12.70 10.76
CA GLU A 151 14.47 13.36 9.56
C GLU A 151 15.96 13.17 9.35
N CYS A 152 16.59 12.37 10.21
CA CYS A 152 17.99 12.04 10.15
C CYS A 152 18.39 11.49 8.75
N PRO A 153 19.57 11.88 8.22
CA PRO A 153 20.10 11.30 6.99
C PRO A 153 20.24 9.77 7.08
N PRO A 154 20.03 9.02 5.98
CA PRO A 154 20.17 7.56 5.97
C PRO A 154 21.52 7.05 6.48
N ALA A 155 22.60 7.82 6.30
CA ALA A 155 23.92 7.49 6.81
C ALA A 155 23.96 7.34 8.34
N ILE A 156 23.19 8.15 9.06
CA ILE A 156 23.12 8.10 10.52
C ILE A 156 22.22 6.94 10.97
N HIS A 157 21.17 6.60 10.21
CA HIS A 157 20.35 5.43 10.50
C HIS A 157 21.12 4.10 10.39
N ALA A 158 22.22 4.06 9.65
CA ALA A 158 23.08 2.89 9.57
C ALA A 158 23.88 2.66 10.87
N MET A 159 23.99 3.65 11.76
CA MET A 159 24.72 3.52 13.01
C MET A 159 23.98 2.60 14.00
N PRO A 160 24.66 1.61 14.63
CA PRO A 160 24.03 0.67 15.56
C PRO A 160 23.28 1.33 16.71
N SER A 161 23.77 2.47 17.21
CA SER A 161 23.17 3.21 18.33
C SER A 161 21.77 3.77 18.03
N PHE A 162 21.44 3.98 16.75
CA PHE A 162 20.14 4.53 16.32
C PHE A 162 19.09 3.46 16.01
N GLN A 163 19.51 2.19 15.86
CA GLN A 163 18.62 1.07 15.54
C GLN A 163 17.52 0.84 16.61
N PRO A 164 17.77 0.95 17.94
CA PRO A 164 16.72 0.81 18.94
C PRO A 164 15.64 1.87 18.83
N ILE A 165 16.03 3.13 18.61
CA ILE A 165 15.10 4.26 18.48
C ILE A 165 14.23 4.08 17.24
N HIS A 166 14.82 3.72 16.10
CA HIS A 166 14.07 3.47 14.88
C HIS A 166 13.10 2.28 15.02
N ARG A 167 13.49 1.20 15.72
CA ARG A 167 12.57 0.09 16.06
C ARG A 167 11.42 0.55 16.95
N PHE A 168 11.71 1.39 17.96
CA PHE A 168 10.70 1.98 18.83
C PHE A 168 9.71 2.84 18.04
N LEU A 169 10.20 3.76 17.21
CA LEU A 169 9.35 4.63 16.37
C LEU A 169 8.49 3.83 15.40
N ARG A 170 9.04 2.78 14.79
CA ARG A 170 8.26 1.91 13.91
C ARG A 170 7.16 1.15 14.66
N LYS A 171 7.41 0.76 15.92
CA LYS A 171 6.46 0.00 16.75
C LYS A 171 5.33 0.89 17.29
N TYR A 172 5.65 2.06 17.82
CA TYR A 172 4.69 2.93 18.53
C TYR A 172 4.16 4.08 17.67
N ALA A 173 4.91 4.52 16.68
CA ALA A 173 4.61 5.69 15.87
C ALA A 173 4.67 5.37 14.36
N TYR A 174 4.13 4.21 13.95
CA TYR A 174 4.18 3.76 12.55
C TYR A 174 3.65 4.80 11.56
N PHE A 175 2.65 5.61 11.95
CA PHE A 175 2.13 6.68 11.09
C PHE A 175 3.19 7.71 10.70
N THR A 176 4.18 7.98 11.56
CA THR A 176 5.31 8.90 11.29
C THR A 176 6.33 8.35 10.30
N CYS A 177 6.26 7.06 9.93
CA CYS A 177 7.14 6.52 8.90
C CYS A 177 6.78 7.03 7.51
N GLY A 178 5.51 7.36 7.23
CA GLY A 178 5.06 7.90 5.95
C GLY A 178 5.08 9.44 5.90
N MET A 179 5.30 10.01 4.71
CA MET A 179 5.33 11.47 4.50
C MET A 179 4.09 12.19 5.06
N VAL A 180 2.90 11.63 4.84
CA VAL A 180 1.63 12.23 5.29
C VAL A 180 1.58 12.31 6.82
N GLY A 181 1.96 11.24 7.52
CA GLY A 181 1.96 11.24 8.98
C GLY A 181 3.02 12.17 9.58
N ARG A 182 4.19 12.32 8.94
CA ARG A 182 5.18 13.33 9.34
C ARG A 182 4.66 14.74 9.15
N GLY A 183 4.05 15.02 8.00
CA GLY A 183 3.43 16.32 7.72
C GLY A 183 2.33 16.66 8.72
N LEU A 184 1.49 15.68 9.09
CA LEU A 184 0.45 15.85 10.10
C LEU A 184 1.04 16.17 11.48
N LEU A 185 2.09 15.45 11.88
CA LEU A 185 2.81 15.72 13.13
C LEU A 185 3.44 17.12 13.12
N GLN A 186 4.06 17.55 12.01
CA GLN A 186 4.63 18.89 11.87
C GLN A 186 3.59 19.99 12.00
N VAL A 187 2.43 19.85 11.34
CA VAL A 187 1.33 20.81 11.47
C VAL A 187 0.79 20.85 12.90
N PHE A 188 0.68 19.70 13.57
CA PHE A 188 0.25 19.62 14.96
C PHE A 188 1.20 20.40 15.89
N ILE A 189 2.50 20.12 15.82
CA ILE A 189 3.51 20.82 16.65
C ILE A 189 3.60 22.30 16.29
N ALA A 190 3.52 22.64 15.01
CA ALA A 190 3.46 24.02 14.57
C ALA A 190 2.25 24.77 15.15
N THR A 191 1.11 24.10 15.30
CA THR A 191 -0.10 24.69 15.88
C THR A 191 0.07 24.93 17.39
N LEU A 192 0.81 24.08 18.10
CA LEU A 192 1.12 24.30 19.53
C LEU A 192 2.02 25.52 19.77
N LEU A 193 2.78 25.98 18.77
CA LEU A 193 3.66 27.15 18.87
C LEU A 193 2.96 28.49 18.59
N LEU A 194 1.76 28.47 18.00
CA LEU A 194 1.02 29.68 17.59
C LEU A 194 0.30 30.46 18.71
N PRO A 195 -0.15 29.86 19.84
CA PRO A 195 -0.87 30.61 20.88
C PRO A 195 -0.03 31.73 21.53
N ASP A 196 1.29 31.71 21.38
CA ASP A 196 2.21 32.57 22.14
C ASP A 196 2.60 33.88 21.43
N ILE A 197 1.84 34.27 20.38
CA ILE A 197 2.08 35.50 19.60
C ILE A 197 2.08 36.77 20.49
N GLY A 198 1.47 36.71 21.68
CA GLY A 198 1.38 37.84 22.61
C GLY A 198 2.61 38.09 23.49
N HIS A 199 3.49 37.11 23.75
CA HIS A 199 4.56 37.23 24.75
C HIS A 199 5.93 37.69 24.21
N GLY A 200 6.02 38.06 22.93
CA GLY A 200 7.22 38.71 22.37
C GLY A 200 8.33 37.76 21.89
N SER A 201 8.17 36.44 21.99
CA SER A 201 9.06 35.41 21.44
C SER A 201 8.90 35.29 19.91
N ARG A 202 9.45 36.27 19.18
CA ARG A 202 9.38 36.31 17.70
C ARG A 202 9.96 35.05 17.05
N HIS A 203 11.00 34.46 17.63
CA HIS A 203 11.64 33.23 17.12
C HIS A 203 10.67 32.03 17.12
N ARG A 204 9.86 31.87 18.18
CA ARG A 204 8.92 30.76 18.34
C ARG A 204 7.84 30.81 17.27
N THR A 205 7.33 32.01 17.01
CA THR A 205 6.36 32.27 15.95
C THR A 205 6.96 31.98 14.57
N ILE A 206 8.20 32.39 14.30
CA ILE A 206 8.88 32.15 13.02
C ILE A 206 9.08 30.64 12.79
N ILE A 207 9.59 29.91 13.79
CA ILE A 207 9.78 28.46 13.74
C ILE A 207 8.44 27.75 13.54
N GLY A 208 7.40 28.17 14.27
CA GLY A 208 6.04 27.63 14.13
C GLY A 208 5.47 27.81 12.73
N ILE A 209 5.56 29.03 12.16
CA ILE A 209 5.10 29.30 10.79
C ILE A 209 5.89 28.47 9.78
N ALA A 210 7.22 28.40 9.90
CA ALA A 210 8.08 27.63 9.01
C ALA A 210 7.73 26.13 9.05
N LEU A 211 7.60 25.54 10.25
CA LEU A 211 7.21 24.15 10.43
C LEU A 211 5.80 23.87 9.87
N ARG A 212 4.87 24.83 9.99
CA ARG A 212 3.53 24.69 9.40
C ARG A 212 3.59 24.59 7.89
N ILE A 213 4.37 25.47 7.24
CA ILE A 213 4.55 25.47 5.78
C ILE A 213 5.16 24.14 5.32
N VAL A 214 6.22 23.69 6.00
CA VAL A 214 6.89 22.41 5.71
C VAL A 214 5.93 21.23 5.91
N GLY A 215 5.15 21.24 6.99
CA GLY A 215 4.15 20.21 7.29
C GLY A 215 3.05 20.12 6.23
N VAL A 216 2.51 21.26 5.78
CA VAL A 216 1.53 21.32 4.68
C VAL A 216 2.15 20.84 3.37
N ALA A 217 3.39 21.26 3.05
CA ALA A 217 4.09 20.78 1.87
C ALA A 217 4.29 19.25 1.91
N ASN A 218 4.61 18.67 3.07
CA ASN A 218 4.73 17.22 3.24
C ASN A 218 3.39 16.48 3.07
N LEU A 219 2.30 17.05 3.59
CA LEU A 219 0.95 16.49 3.41
C LEU A 219 0.53 16.46 1.94
N LEU A 220 0.69 17.60 1.24
CA LEU A 220 0.35 17.71 -0.19
C LEU A 220 1.23 16.80 -1.05
N THR A 221 2.54 16.85 -0.85
CA THR A 221 3.48 16.00 -1.61
C THR A 221 3.22 14.52 -1.35
N GLY A 222 3.04 14.13 -0.08
CA GLY A 222 2.75 12.75 0.30
C GLY A 222 1.44 12.24 -0.30
N GLY A 223 0.39 13.08 -0.30
CA GLY A 223 -0.89 12.76 -0.93
C GLY A 223 -0.78 12.60 -2.45
N PHE A 224 -0.06 13.50 -3.12
CA PHE A 224 0.18 13.43 -4.57
C PHE A 224 0.97 12.18 -4.96
N VAL A 225 2.09 11.92 -4.28
CA VAL A 225 2.92 10.73 -4.52
C VAL A 225 2.11 9.46 -4.28
N ALA A 226 1.32 9.38 -3.21
CA ALA A 226 0.48 8.22 -2.93
C ALA A 226 -0.58 7.99 -4.03
N ARG A 227 -1.15 9.05 -4.63
CA ARG A 227 -2.02 8.91 -5.80
C ARG A 227 -1.25 8.39 -7.01
N LYS A 228 -0.07 8.96 -7.31
CA LYS A 228 0.71 8.56 -8.48
C LYS A 228 1.25 7.13 -8.39
N VAL A 229 1.70 6.68 -7.22
CA VAL A 229 2.14 5.30 -6.99
C VAL A 229 0.99 4.31 -7.21
N ARG A 230 -0.24 4.65 -6.77
CA ARG A 230 -1.44 3.81 -7.02
C ARG A 230 -1.78 3.73 -8.51
N GLU A 231 -1.72 4.84 -9.21
CA GLU A 231 -1.95 4.90 -10.66
C GLU A 231 -0.92 4.05 -11.44
N LEU A 232 0.38 4.21 -11.15
CA LEU A 232 1.44 3.43 -11.79
C LEU A 232 1.29 1.93 -11.50
N LYS A 233 0.95 1.57 -10.25
CA LYS A 233 0.71 0.18 -9.86
C LYS A 233 -0.47 -0.43 -10.63
N ALA A 234 -1.54 0.33 -10.83
CA ALA A 234 -2.70 -0.13 -11.61
C ALA A 234 -2.31 -0.38 -13.08
N GLN A 235 -1.59 0.55 -13.71
CA GLN A 235 -1.13 0.43 -15.10
C GLN A 235 -0.18 -0.75 -15.31
N MET A 236 0.72 -1.01 -14.36
CA MET A 236 1.66 -2.14 -14.45
C MET A 236 0.91 -3.47 -14.47
N ILE A 237 -0.10 -3.61 -13.61
CA ILE A 237 -0.75 -4.89 -13.48
C ILE A 237 -1.80 -5.12 -14.58
N GLU A 238 -2.44 -4.06 -15.09
CA GLU A 238 -3.24 -4.14 -16.32
C GLU A 238 -2.40 -4.67 -17.49
N LYS A 239 -1.20 -4.10 -17.69
CA LYS A 239 -0.25 -4.58 -18.71
C LYS A 239 0.23 -6.01 -18.49
N LEU A 240 0.41 -6.43 -17.24
CA LEU A 240 0.79 -7.82 -16.93
C LEU A 240 -0.31 -8.79 -17.33
N ILE A 241 -1.58 -8.43 -17.08
CA ILE A 241 -2.72 -9.26 -17.48
C ILE A 241 -2.82 -9.32 -19.01
N GLU A 242 -2.79 -8.17 -19.69
CA GLU A 242 -2.85 -8.11 -21.15
C GLU A 242 -1.69 -8.88 -21.81
N SER A 243 -0.48 -8.76 -21.26
CA SER A 243 0.71 -9.46 -21.75
C SER A 243 0.56 -10.98 -21.62
N LYS A 244 0.01 -11.47 -20.49
CA LYS A 244 -0.22 -12.91 -20.28
C LYS A 244 -1.32 -13.45 -21.18
N GLU A 245 -2.44 -12.74 -21.29
CA GLU A 245 -3.54 -13.12 -22.19
C GLU A 245 -3.10 -13.18 -23.65
N ALA A 246 -2.32 -12.19 -24.11
CA ALA A 246 -1.85 -12.12 -25.50
C ALA A 246 -0.88 -13.25 -25.87
N LYS A 247 -0.09 -13.73 -24.91
CA LYS A 247 0.84 -14.83 -25.14
C LYS A 247 0.21 -16.20 -24.98
N GLY A 248 -1.02 -16.28 -24.46
CA GLY A 248 -1.59 -17.56 -23.99
C GLY A 248 -0.72 -18.23 -22.92
N GLU A 249 0.20 -17.49 -22.30
CA GLU A 249 1.05 -17.98 -21.23
C GLU A 249 0.15 -18.22 -20.01
N GLU A 250 0.06 -19.47 -19.58
CA GLU A 250 -0.46 -19.79 -18.26
C GLU A 250 0.38 -19.06 -17.19
N PHE A 251 -0.19 -18.89 -15.99
CA PHE A 251 0.49 -18.18 -14.93
C PHE A 251 1.83 -18.83 -14.62
N ASP A 252 2.90 -18.04 -14.71
CA ASP A 252 4.23 -18.43 -14.26
C ASP A 252 4.15 -19.13 -12.90
N GLU A 253 4.79 -20.30 -12.80
CA GLU A 253 4.86 -21.13 -11.61
C GLU A 253 5.33 -20.31 -10.39
N HIS A 254 6.16 -19.28 -10.60
CA HIS A 254 6.58 -18.36 -9.55
C HIS A 254 5.47 -17.51 -8.96
N GLU A 255 4.53 -17.02 -9.78
CA GLU A 255 3.36 -16.26 -9.30
C GLU A 255 2.42 -17.16 -8.52
N ILE A 256 2.19 -18.38 -9.01
CA ILE A 256 1.40 -19.39 -8.31
C ILE A 256 2.05 -19.70 -6.97
N LYS A 257 3.37 -19.95 -6.93
CA LYS A 257 4.14 -20.16 -5.69
C LYS A 257 4.07 -18.96 -4.75
N PHE A 258 4.04 -17.73 -5.26
CA PHE A 258 3.90 -16.53 -4.43
C PHE A 258 2.52 -16.45 -3.78
N ILE A 259 1.46 -16.68 -4.56
CA ILE A 259 0.08 -16.69 -4.04
C ILE A 259 -0.11 -17.86 -3.08
N GLN A 260 0.50 -19.01 -3.37
CA GLN A 260 0.49 -20.18 -2.50
C GLN A 260 1.18 -19.90 -1.16
N LYS A 261 2.36 -19.26 -1.16
CA LYS A 261 2.98 -18.81 0.10
C LYS A 261 2.13 -17.81 0.88
N LYS A 262 1.33 -16.99 0.18
CA LYS A 262 0.37 -16.10 0.84
C LYS A 262 -0.80 -16.88 1.42
N PHE A 263 -1.30 -17.88 0.71
CA PHE A 263 -2.33 -18.80 1.19
C PHE A 263 -1.87 -19.58 2.42
N GLU A 264 -0.66 -20.17 2.38
CA GLU A 264 -0.02 -20.86 3.52
C GLU A 264 0.18 -19.94 4.73
N ALA A 265 0.36 -18.64 4.53
CA ALA A 265 0.45 -17.68 5.62
C ALA A 265 -0.92 -17.29 6.21
N LEU A 266 -2.01 -17.60 5.50
CA LEU A 266 -3.39 -17.38 5.96
C LEU A 266 -3.97 -18.64 6.60
N ASP A 267 -3.68 -19.82 6.07
CA ASP A 267 -4.04 -21.14 6.60
C ASP A 267 -3.24 -21.43 7.87
N LEU A 268 -3.77 -21.05 9.03
CA LEU A 268 -3.06 -21.09 10.30
C LEU A 268 -3.03 -22.50 10.88
N ASN A 269 -4.03 -23.32 10.55
CA ASN A 269 -4.17 -24.69 11.06
C ASN A 269 -3.53 -25.74 10.13
N GLY A 270 -3.20 -25.38 8.89
CA GLY A 270 -2.55 -26.24 7.89
C GLY A 270 -3.49 -27.27 7.27
N ASP A 271 -4.81 -27.04 7.28
CA ASP A 271 -5.80 -28.00 6.77
C ASP A 271 -6.00 -27.92 5.25
N GLY A 272 -5.32 -26.97 4.59
CA GLY A 272 -5.39 -26.74 3.15
C GLY A 272 -6.59 -25.88 2.73
N TYR A 273 -7.31 -25.32 3.69
CA TYR A 273 -8.42 -24.40 3.50
C TYR A 273 -8.18 -23.13 4.33
N VAL A 274 -8.83 -22.03 3.93
CA VAL A 274 -8.82 -20.79 4.71
C VAL A 274 -10.24 -20.49 5.15
N ASP A 275 -10.48 -20.54 6.44
CA ASP A 275 -11.77 -20.16 7.00
C ASP A 275 -11.94 -18.63 7.11
N LEU A 276 -13.14 -18.18 7.51
CA LEU A 276 -13.41 -16.74 7.61
C LEU A 276 -12.55 -16.06 8.68
N HIS A 277 -12.27 -16.74 9.78
CA HIS A 277 -11.49 -16.22 10.90
C HIS A 277 -10.01 -16.08 10.50
N GLU A 278 -9.45 -17.11 9.87
CA GLU A 278 -8.11 -17.12 9.28
C GLU A 278 -7.93 -16.05 8.21
N LEU A 279 -8.90 -15.92 7.31
CA LEU A 279 -8.89 -14.86 6.31
C LEU A 279 -8.87 -13.47 6.96
N LYS A 280 -9.73 -13.22 7.97
CA LYS A 280 -9.75 -11.95 8.70
C LYS A 280 -8.42 -11.67 9.42
N ALA A 281 -7.92 -12.65 10.17
CA ALA A 281 -6.69 -12.52 10.93
C ALA A 281 -5.48 -12.28 10.01
N GLY A 282 -5.39 -13.06 8.95
CA GLY A 282 -4.28 -12.99 8.02
C GLY A 282 -4.34 -11.77 7.09
N LEU A 283 -5.51 -11.31 6.65
CA LEU A 283 -5.63 -10.04 5.92
C LEU A 283 -5.25 -8.83 6.78
N LYS A 284 -5.59 -8.87 8.08
CA LYS A 284 -5.13 -7.88 9.05
C LYS A 284 -3.61 -7.92 9.20
N HIS A 285 -3.00 -9.11 9.21
CA HIS A 285 -1.55 -9.26 9.31
C HIS A 285 -0.81 -8.82 8.03
N LEU A 286 -1.41 -9.07 6.86
CA LEU A 286 -0.94 -8.59 5.56
C LEU A 286 -1.20 -7.10 5.32
N ASN A 287 -1.82 -6.41 6.30
CA ASN A 287 -2.09 -4.99 6.29
C ASN A 287 -3.01 -4.54 5.12
N PHE A 288 -3.98 -5.39 4.75
CA PHE A 288 -5.07 -5.01 3.85
C PHE A 288 -6.11 -4.20 4.62
N ALA A 289 -6.46 -3.01 4.10
CA ALA A 289 -7.45 -2.12 4.70
C ALA A 289 -8.87 -2.46 4.22
N LEU A 290 -9.29 -3.72 4.41
CA LEU A 290 -10.63 -4.18 4.08
C LEU A 290 -11.55 -4.10 5.30
N ASP A 291 -12.72 -3.51 5.13
CA ASP A 291 -13.76 -3.54 6.16
C ASP A 291 -14.28 -4.97 6.38
N GLU A 292 -14.58 -5.29 7.64
CA GLU A 292 -14.93 -6.65 8.06
C GLU A 292 -16.17 -7.19 7.32
N ARG A 293 -17.15 -6.34 7.05
CA ARG A 293 -18.36 -6.70 6.27
C ARG A 293 -18.03 -6.98 4.80
N THR A 294 -16.98 -6.36 4.27
CA THR A 294 -16.52 -6.60 2.90
C THR A 294 -15.80 -7.93 2.80
N ILE A 295 -15.00 -8.27 3.81
CA ILE A 295 -14.34 -9.58 3.92
C ILE A 295 -15.40 -10.69 4.00
N GLU A 296 -16.39 -10.56 4.90
CA GLU A 296 -17.47 -11.54 5.06
C GLU A 296 -18.29 -11.74 3.78
N ARG A 297 -18.69 -10.65 3.13
CA ARG A 297 -19.44 -10.71 1.87
C ARG A 297 -18.63 -11.41 0.80
N THR A 298 -17.35 -11.07 0.69
CA THR A 298 -16.50 -11.69 -0.32
C THR A 298 -16.28 -13.17 0.00
N PHE A 299 -16.05 -13.52 1.27
CA PHE A 299 -15.97 -14.92 1.69
C PHE A 299 -17.24 -15.70 1.32
N GLN A 300 -18.43 -15.13 1.57
CA GLN A 300 -19.70 -15.72 1.20
C GLN A 300 -19.87 -15.87 -0.32
N GLU A 301 -19.40 -14.92 -1.14
CA GLU A 301 -19.44 -15.04 -2.61
C GLU A 301 -18.72 -16.31 -3.11
N TYR A 302 -17.61 -16.72 -2.47
CA TYR A 302 -16.82 -17.89 -2.88
C TYR A 302 -17.31 -19.20 -2.25
N VAL A 303 -17.77 -19.14 -1.00
CA VAL A 303 -18.18 -20.30 -0.21
C VAL A 303 -19.64 -20.72 -0.46
N THR A 304 -20.50 -19.84 -0.96
CA THR A 304 -21.91 -20.19 -1.20
C THR A 304 -22.09 -21.14 -2.40
N GLY A 305 -22.70 -22.29 -2.11
CA GLY A 305 -23.11 -23.34 -3.05
C GLY A 305 -23.55 -24.56 -2.27
N ARG A 306 -24.67 -25.21 -2.64
CA ARG A 306 -25.11 -26.46 -1.98
C ARG A 306 -23.99 -27.50 -2.10
N GLY A 307 -23.46 -27.96 -0.97
CA GLY A 307 -22.40 -28.98 -0.90
C GLY A 307 -20.97 -28.45 -1.02
N LYS A 308 -20.74 -27.13 -1.02
CA LYS A 308 -19.37 -26.58 -0.96
C LYS A 308 -18.83 -26.58 0.49
N PRO A 309 -17.52 -26.80 0.69
CA PRO A 309 -16.88 -26.64 1.99
C PRO A 309 -17.06 -25.20 2.51
N LYS A 310 -17.19 -25.03 3.83
CA LYS A 310 -17.35 -23.72 4.50
C LYS A 310 -16.07 -22.87 4.52
N ALA A 311 -15.11 -23.18 3.66
CA ALA A 311 -13.78 -22.61 3.65
C ALA A 311 -13.29 -22.41 2.21
N ILE A 312 -12.36 -21.47 2.03
CA ILE A 312 -11.81 -21.10 0.73
C ILE A 312 -10.66 -22.04 0.38
N THR A 313 -10.73 -22.68 -0.78
CA THR A 313 -9.60 -23.48 -1.31
C THR A 313 -8.54 -22.57 -1.93
N ILE A 314 -7.33 -23.09 -2.13
CA ILE A 314 -6.25 -22.33 -2.77
C ILE A 314 -6.65 -21.78 -4.15
N ASP A 315 -7.38 -22.57 -4.96
CA ASP A 315 -7.86 -22.13 -6.27
C ASP A 315 -8.83 -20.95 -6.17
N GLN A 316 -9.75 -21.02 -5.20
CA GLN A 316 -10.69 -19.94 -4.93
C GLN A 316 -9.98 -18.70 -4.39
N PHE A 317 -8.94 -18.89 -3.57
CA PHE A 317 -8.12 -17.81 -3.06
C PHE A 317 -7.34 -17.12 -4.17
N VAL A 318 -6.77 -17.87 -5.12
CA VAL A 318 -6.09 -17.31 -6.29
C VAL A 318 -7.07 -16.48 -7.12
N GLU A 319 -8.25 -17.02 -7.45
CA GLU A 319 -9.27 -16.28 -8.20
C GLU A 319 -9.73 -15.03 -7.45
N TRP A 320 -9.96 -15.13 -6.14
CA TRP A 320 -10.28 -14.00 -5.28
C TRP A 320 -9.18 -12.95 -5.26
N TRP A 321 -7.92 -13.36 -5.08
CA TRP A 321 -6.78 -12.48 -4.99
C TRP A 321 -6.65 -11.62 -6.25
N TYR A 322 -6.80 -12.22 -7.43
CA TYR A 322 -6.80 -11.50 -8.69
C TYR A 322 -8.00 -10.57 -8.85
N LYS A 323 -9.22 -11.05 -8.54
CA LYS A 323 -10.45 -10.24 -8.62
C LYS A 323 -10.44 -9.06 -7.65
N TYR A 324 -9.89 -9.26 -6.46
CA TYR A 324 -9.74 -8.21 -5.46
C TYR A 324 -8.74 -7.16 -5.93
N GLN A 325 -7.58 -7.61 -6.44
CA GLN A 325 -6.59 -6.72 -7.02
C GLN A 325 -7.13 -5.90 -8.21
N THR A 326 -8.06 -6.43 -9.00
CA THR A 326 -8.71 -5.67 -10.09
C THR A 326 -9.83 -4.75 -9.59
N ARG A 327 -10.66 -5.19 -8.62
CA ARG A 327 -11.74 -4.38 -8.04
C ARG A 327 -11.24 -3.14 -7.31
N GLU A 328 -10.21 -3.25 -6.46
CA GLU A 328 -9.61 -2.09 -5.81
C GLU A 328 -9.12 -1.05 -6.82
N ARG A 329 -8.64 -1.49 -7.99
CA ARG A 329 -8.21 -0.57 -9.05
C ARG A 329 -9.37 0.15 -9.71
N SER A 330 -10.57 -0.46 -9.74
CA SER A 330 -11.76 0.09 -10.38
C SER A 330 -12.57 1.05 -9.50
N SER A 331 -12.62 0.85 -8.17
CA SER A 331 -13.45 1.68 -7.27
C SER A 331 -12.79 3.01 -6.86
N THR A 332 -11.53 3.23 -7.22
CA THR A 332 -10.83 4.51 -7.05
C THR A 332 -10.77 5.36 -8.32
N LYS A 333 -11.46 4.93 -9.39
CA LYS A 333 -11.89 5.82 -10.48
C LYS A 333 -13.20 6.48 -10.07
#